data_AF-A0A3D4PH89-F1
#
_entry.id   AF-A0A3D4PH89-F1
#
_cell.length_a   1.000
_cell.length_b   1.000
_cell.length_c   1.000
_cell.angle_alpha   90.00
_cell.angle_beta   90.00
_cell.angle_gamma   90.00
#
_symmetry.space_group_name_H-M   'P 1'
#
loop_
_entity.id
_entity.type
_entity.pdbx_description
1 polymer ?
#
loop_
_entity_poly.entity_id
_entity_poly.type
_entity_poly.pdbx_seq_one_letter_code
_entity_poly.pdbx_strand_id
1 'polypeptide(L)'
;AAVAPPRAAVLEDRVVDESLLFDGLHDWKSRVDYLLIEGAGGLLSPVSDQHTNASLARQFGFPILIIARAGLGTINHSILTIEAAQSRGLRIAGIILNETQPRSSDTGRDESLVYNLQDLRKWTNCSVLGYWPYQGHALVDENRQTISLNWQERFDITASVG
;
A
#
# COMPACT_ATOMS: atom_id res chain seq x y z
N ALA A 1 -16.64 -12.97 -9.77
CA ALA A 1 -16.21 -12.58 -8.40
C ALA A 1 -14.78 -12.08 -8.46
N ALA A 2 -14.39 -11.10 -7.65
CA ALA A 2 -12.99 -10.67 -7.58
C ALA A 2 -12.15 -11.77 -6.90
N VAL A 3 -11.09 -12.21 -7.56
CA VAL A 3 -10.18 -13.27 -7.09
C VAL A 3 -8.73 -12.85 -7.34
N ALA A 4 -7.77 -13.50 -6.69
CA ALA A 4 -6.35 -13.21 -6.91
C ALA A 4 -5.95 -13.43 -8.38
N PRO A 5 -4.98 -12.68 -8.92
CA PRO A 5 -4.53 -12.76 -10.31
C PRO A 5 -4.34 -14.19 -10.89
N PRO A 6 -3.62 -15.14 -10.24
CA PRO A 6 -3.47 -16.47 -10.81
C PRO A 6 -4.81 -17.22 -10.92
N ARG A 7 -5.72 -17.02 -9.97
CA ARG A 7 -7.07 -17.60 -10.03
C ARG A 7 -7.91 -16.95 -11.13
N ALA A 8 -7.78 -15.64 -11.33
CA ALA A 8 -8.48 -14.92 -12.39
C ALA A 8 -8.05 -15.43 -13.77
N ALA A 9 -6.74 -15.59 -13.98
CA ALA A 9 -6.19 -16.13 -15.23
C ALA A 9 -6.76 -17.53 -15.55
N VAL A 10 -6.78 -18.44 -14.57
CA VAL A 10 -7.36 -19.79 -14.74
C VAL A 10 -8.85 -19.74 -15.11
N LEU A 11 -9.63 -18.84 -14.50
CA LEU A 11 -11.06 -18.70 -14.80
C LEU A 11 -11.33 -18.10 -16.19
N GLU A 12 -10.34 -17.42 -16.77
CA GLU A 12 -10.42 -16.82 -18.11
C GLU A 12 -9.73 -17.67 -19.20
N ASP A 13 -9.29 -18.89 -18.88
CA ASP A 13 -8.48 -19.74 -19.75
C ASP A 13 -7.19 -19.03 -20.24
N ARG A 14 -6.57 -18.26 -19.34
CA ARG A 14 -5.31 -17.52 -19.55
C ARG A 14 -4.26 -17.93 -18.52
N VAL A 15 -3.02 -17.53 -18.78
CA VAL A 15 -1.90 -17.70 -17.86
C VAL A 15 -1.29 -16.32 -17.59
N VAL A 16 -0.81 -16.11 -16.36
CA VAL A 16 -0.04 -14.92 -16.03
C VAL A 16 1.34 -15.07 -16.66
N ASP A 17 1.67 -14.16 -17.59
CA ASP A 17 3.02 -14.09 -18.15
C ASP A 17 3.96 -13.45 -17.12
N GLU A 18 4.84 -14.27 -16.54
CA GLU A 18 5.76 -13.81 -15.50
C GLU A 18 6.83 -12.84 -16.03
N SER A 19 7.20 -12.93 -17.31
CA SER A 19 8.17 -11.99 -17.89
C SER A 19 7.63 -10.57 -17.90
N LEU A 20 6.35 -10.41 -18.27
CA LEU A 20 5.68 -9.11 -18.32
C LEU A 20 5.54 -8.45 -16.94
N LEU A 21 5.47 -9.25 -15.86
CA LEU A 21 5.45 -8.70 -14.49
C LEU A 21 6.73 -7.91 -14.18
N PHE A 22 7.87 -8.32 -14.74
CA PHE A 22 9.17 -7.68 -14.47
C PHE A 22 9.58 -6.70 -15.57
N ASP A 23 9.36 -7.06 -16.83
CA ASP A 23 9.78 -6.25 -17.98
C ASP A 23 8.97 -4.96 -18.10
N GLY A 24 7.69 -4.98 -17.70
CA GLY A 24 6.83 -3.80 -17.72
C GLY A 24 7.42 -2.63 -16.93
N LEU A 25 8.19 -2.90 -15.88
CA LEU A 25 8.89 -1.86 -15.12
C LEU A 25 10.03 -1.20 -15.90
N HIS A 26 10.74 -1.96 -16.73
CA HIS A 26 11.97 -1.50 -17.39
C HIS A 26 11.69 -0.30 -18.30
N ASP A 27 10.59 -0.34 -19.04
CA ASP A 27 10.19 0.73 -19.96
C ASP A 27 9.91 2.05 -19.26
N TRP A 28 9.37 2.01 -18.04
CA TRP A 28 9.00 3.21 -17.31
C TRP A 28 10.18 3.85 -16.57
N LYS A 29 11.16 3.07 -16.11
CA LYS A 29 12.28 3.55 -15.27
C LYS A 29 13.03 4.77 -15.83
N SER A 30 13.14 4.90 -17.16
CA SER A 30 13.86 6.00 -17.82
C SER A 30 12.95 7.06 -18.45
N ARG A 31 11.63 6.91 -18.33
CA ARG A 31 10.64 7.74 -19.05
C ARG A 31 9.82 8.66 -18.17
N VAL A 32 9.91 8.52 -16.85
CA VAL A 32 9.11 9.27 -15.89
C VAL A 32 9.97 9.79 -14.75
N ASP A 33 9.60 10.95 -14.21
CA ASP A 33 10.25 11.51 -13.02
C ASP A 33 9.88 10.74 -11.74
N TYR A 34 8.67 10.18 -11.71
CA TYR A 34 8.12 9.42 -10.59
C TYR A 34 7.41 8.17 -11.08
N LEU A 35 7.73 7.03 -10.44
CA LEU A 35 7.07 5.77 -10.71
C LEU A 35 6.40 5.23 -9.45
N LEU A 36 5.09 5.08 -9.52
CA LEU A 36 4.29 4.40 -8.51
C LEU A 36 3.85 3.04 -9.04
N ILE A 37 4.04 2.00 -8.25
CA ILE A 37 3.63 0.63 -8.58
C ILE A 37 2.60 0.19 -7.54
N GLU A 38 1.38 -0.06 -8.00
CA GLU A 38 0.32 -0.65 -7.18
C GLU A 38 0.27 -2.15 -7.45
N GLY A 39 0.39 -2.95 -6.39
CA GLY A 39 0.19 -4.40 -6.46
C GLY A 39 -1.29 -4.78 -6.43
N ALA A 40 -1.59 -6.06 -6.61
CA ALA A 40 -2.96 -6.56 -6.51
C ALA A 40 -3.21 -7.22 -5.15
N GLY A 41 -4.05 -6.62 -4.31
CA GLY A 41 -4.38 -7.14 -2.97
C GLY A 41 -3.34 -6.77 -1.91
N GLY A 42 -3.11 -7.68 -0.96
CA GLY A 42 -2.18 -7.46 0.16
C GLY A 42 -0.72 -7.81 -0.18
N LEU A 43 0.20 -7.52 0.74
CA LEU A 43 1.64 -7.74 0.54
C LEU A 43 2.00 -9.19 0.16
N LEU A 44 1.32 -10.18 0.75
CA LEU A 44 1.54 -11.60 0.47
C LEU A 44 0.51 -12.19 -0.51
N SER A 45 -0.33 -11.36 -1.12
CA SER A 45 -1.25 -11.83 -2.16
C SER A 45 -0.47 -12.30 -3.38
N PRO A 46 -0.83 -13.45 -3.97
CA PRO A 46 -0.16 -13.98 -5.15
C PRO A 46 -0.53 -13.17 -6.38
N VAL A 47 0.48 -12.87 -7.20
CA VAL A 47 0.35 -12.18 -8.50
C VAL A 47 0.60 -13.12 -9.68
N SER A 48 1.35 -14.19 -9.44
CA SER A 48 1.46 -15.36 -10.31
C SER A 48 1.46 -16.62 -9.43
N ASP A 49 1.65 -17.79 -10.04
CA ASP A 49 1.79 -19.04 -9.28
C ASP A 49 3.09 -19.11 -8.46
N GLN A 50 4.09 -18.31 -8.81
CA GLN A 50 5.41 -18.31 -8.16
C GLN A 50 5.70 -17.05 -7.34
N HIS A 51 4.92 -15.98 -7.57
CA HIS A 51 5.23 -14.66 -7.02
C HIS A 51 4.08 -14.05 -6.22
N THR A 52 4.46 -13.29 -5.21
CA THR A 52 3.58 -12.41 -4.43
C THR A 52 3.97 -10.94 -4.67
N ASN A 53 3.12 -9.99 -4.26
CA ASN A 53 3.51 -8.58 -4.27
C ASN A 53 4.84 -8.32 -3.53
N ALA A 54 5.10 -9.04 -2.43
CA ALA A 54 6.36 -8.96 -1.69
C ALA A 54 7.58 -9.41 -2.50
N SER A 55 7.45 -10.49 -3.30
CA SER A 55 8.58 -10.92 -4.15
C SER A 55 8.84 -9.95 -5.28
N LEU A 56 7.78 -9.39 -5.90
CA LEU A 56 7.93 -8.34 -6.90
C LEU A 56 8.62 -7.10 -6.30
N ALA A 57 8.12 -6.60 -5.17
CA ALA A 57 8.70 -5.44 -4.49
C ALA A 57 10.19 -5.65 -4.15
N ARG A 58 10.55 -6.85 -3.68
CA ARG A 58 11.94 -7.22 -3.41
C ARG A 58 12.81 -7.17 -4.66
N GLN A 59 12.31 -7.69 -5.78
CA GLN A 59 13.03 -7.74 -7.06
C GLN A 59 13.16 -6.34 -7.69
N PHE A 60 12.16 -5.48 -7.51
CA PHE A 60 12.21 -4.09 -7.98
C PHE A 60 13.14 -3.21 -7.14
N GLY A 61 13.30 -3.50 -5.84
CA GLY A 61 14.22 -2.81 -4.95
C GLY A 61 13.74 -1.43 -4.46
N PHE A 62 12.53 -1.04 -4.82
CA PHE A 62 11.92 0.21 -4.37
C PHE A 62 11.38 0.10 -2.94
N PRO A 63 11.34 1.21 -2.18
CA PRO A 63 10.68 1.21 -0.89
C PRO A 63 9.17 1.04 -1.07
N ILE A 64 8.53 0.33 -0.14
CA ILE A 64 7.08 0.09 -0.16
C ILE A 64 6.33 1.09 0.72
N LEU A 65 5.18 1.53 0.26
CA LEU A 65 4.21 2.28 1.05
C LEU A 65 3.08 1.36 1.48
N ILE A 66 2.81 1.28 2.78
CA ILE A 66 1.73 0.45 3.32
C ILE A 66 0.48 1.30 3.47
N ILE A 67 -0.60 0.91 2.80
CA ILE A 67 -1.92 1.51 2.97
C ILE A 67 -2.77 0.57 3.83
N ALA A 68 -3.05 0.96 5.06
CA ALA A 68 -3.86 0.18 5.98
C ALA A 68 -5.22 0.86 6.18
N ARG A 69 -6.28 0.05 6.36
CA ARG A 69 -7.61 0.59 6.72
C ARG A 69 -7.57 1.25 8.09
N ALA A 70 -8.38 2.27 8.35
CA ALA A 70 -8.32 3.00 9.61
C ALA A 70 -9.01 2.33 10.81
N GLY A 71 -9.97 1.41 10.60
CA GLY A 71 -10.85 0.90 11.68
C GLY A 71 -10.30 -0.25 12.54
N LEU A 72 -11.15 -0.79 13.43
CA LEU A 72 -10.80 -1.85 14.40
C LEU A 72 -10.05 -3.04 13.78
N GLY A 73 -8.96 -3.47 14.43
CA GLY A 73 -8.10 -4.57 13.96
C GLY A 73 -6.97 -4.14 13.03
N THR A 74 -6.91 -2.85 12.64
CA THR A 74 -5.83 -2.33 11.79
C THR A 74 -4.45 -2.45 12.44
N ILE A 75 -4.35 -2.28 13.76
CA ILE A 75 -3.06 -2.39 14.47
C ILE A 75 -2.41 -3.75 14.19
N ASN A 76 -3.15 -4.84 14.42
CA ASN A 76 -2.69 -6.20 14.15
C ASN A 76 -2.29 -6.38 12.68
N HIS A 77 -3.18 -6.04 11.74
CA HIS A 77 -2.87 -6.24 10.31
C HIS A 77 -1.68 -5.40 9.84
N SER A 78 -1.55 -4.18 10.34
CA SER A 78 -0.44 -3.28 10.03
C SER A 78 0.88 -3.86 10.53
N ILE A 79 0.94 -4.29 11.80
CA ILE A 79 2.15 -4.88 12.39
C ILE A 79 2.52 -6.17 11.67
N LEU A 80 1.57 -7.08 11.42
CA LEU A 80 1.82 -8.31 10.67
C LEU A 80 2.36 -8.02 9.26
N THR A 81 1.84 -7.00 8.59
CA THR A 81 2.31 -6.59 7.26
C THR A 81 3.72 -6.01 7.33
N ILE A 82 4.01 -5.20 8.35
CA ILE A 82 5.34 -4.59 8.59
C ILE A 82 6.37 -5.68 8.87
N GLU A 83 6.08 -6.61 9.78
CA GLU A 83 6.97 -7.74 10.09
C GLU A 83 7.20 -8.64 8.86
N ALA A 84 6.14 -8.92 8.09
CA ALA A 84 6.25 -9.68 6.86
C ALA A 84 7.13 -8.98 5.80
N ALA A 85 7.06 -7.65 5.71
CA ALA A 85 7.91 -6.86 4.83
C ALA A 85 9.38 -6.85 5.29
N GLN A 86 9.60 -6.55 6.58
CA GLN A 86 10.95 -6.47 7.17
C GLN A 86 11.68 -7.81 7.13
N SER A 87 10.99 -8.90 7.45
CA SER A 87 11.56 -10.27 7.38
C SER A 87 11.96 -10.68 5.96
N ARG A 88 11.44 -10.01 4.93
CA ARG A 88 11.79 -10.20 3.51
C ARG A 88 12.81 -9.18 3.00
N GLY A 89 13.36 -8.35 3.87
CA GLY A 89 14.34 -7.32 3.54
C GLY A 89 13.75 -6.12 2.78
N LEU A 90 12.44 -5.92 2.81
CA LEU A 90 11.80 -4.79 2.14
C LEU A 90 12.00 -3.50 2.95
N ARG A 91 12.38 -2.43 2.26
CA ARG A 91 12.42 -1.08 2.84
C ARG A 91 11.00 -0.53 2.89
N ILE A 92 10.55 -0.12 4.07
CA ILE A 92 9.23 0.48 4.25
C ILE A 92 9.40 2.00 4.27
N ALA A 93 8.81 2.68 3.28
CA ALA A 93 8.73 4.14 3.23
C ALA A 93 7.88 4.66 4.40
N GLY A 94 6.74 4.02 4.63
CA GLY A 94 5.89 4.34 5.76
C GLY A 94 4.53 3.67 5.65
N ILE A 95 3.66 4.04 6.57
CA ILE A 95 2.29 3.58 6.62
C ILE A 95 1.31 4.75 6.66
N ILE A 96 0.21 4.62 5.91
CA ILE A 96 -0.92 5.53 5.89
C ILE A 96 -2.15 4.77 6.36
N LEU A 97 -2.92 5.39 7.26
CA LEU A 97 -4.26 4.92 7.58
C LEU A 97 -5.27 5.58 6.65
N ASN A 98 -6.04 4.77 5.93
CA ASN A 98 -7.04 5.22 4.98
C ASN A 98 -8.45 4.77 5.43
N GLU A 99 -9.38 5.71 5.52
CA GLU A 99 -10.78 5.45 5.81
C GLU A 99 -11.53 5.21 4.49
N THR A 100 -11.93 3.95 4.26
CA THR A 100 -12.48 3.52 2.96
C THR A 100 -14.00 3.61 2.86
N GLN A 101 -14.67 3.98 3.94
CA GLN A 101 -16.13 4.07 4.01
C GLN A 101 -16.56 5.34 4.75
N PRO A 102 -17.71 5.93 4.38
CA PRO A 102 -18.24 7.05 5.12
C PRO A 102 -18.64 6.61 6.53
N ARG A 103 -18.50 7.53 7.49
CA ARG A 103 -19.01 7.32 8.84
C ARG A 103 -20.54 7.32 8.79
N SER A 104 -21.14 6.15 8.97
CA SER A 104 -22.56 5.97 9.28
C SER A 104 -22.84 6.27 10.76
N SER A 105 -24.09 6.48 11.15
CA SER A 105 -24.47 6.70 12.55
C SER A 105 -24.09 5.54 13.50
N ASP A 106 -23.95 4.32 12.97
CA ASP A 106 -23.47 3.15 13.72
C ASP A 106 -21.93 3.04 13.78
N THR A 107 -21.22 3.53 12.76
CA THR A 107 -19.74 3.59 12.73
C THR A 107 -19.18 4.92 13.28
N GLY A 108 -20.03 5.93 13.49
CA GLY A 108 -19.69 7.20 14.12
C GLY A 108 -19.24 7.10 15.58
N ARG A 109 -19.27 5.89 16.15
CA ARG A 109 -18.74 5.54 17.47
C ARG A 109 -17.52 4.62 17.42
N ASP A 110 -16.93 4.34 16.25
CA ASP A 110 -15.69 3.54 16.20
C ASP A 110 -14.53 4.39 16.75
N GLU A 111 -14.32 4.32 18.07
CA GLU A 111 -13.21 4.96 18.78
C GLU A 111 -11.85 4.52 18.21
N SER A 112 -11.78 3.36 17.54
CA SER A 112 -10.55 2.91 16.88
C SER A 112 -10.12 3.90 15.80
N LEU A 113 -11.03 4.56 15.08
CA LEU A 113 -10.67 5.58 14.08
C LEU A 113 -9.95 6.79 14.70
N VAL A 114 -10.21 7.08 15.98
CA VAL A 114 -9.59 8.18 16.73
C VAL A 114 -8.19 7.79 17.21
N TYR A 115 -8.04 6.60 17.79
CA TYR A 115 -6.81 6.22 18.49
C TYR A 115 -5.82 5.39 17.66
N ASN A 116 -6.28 4.67 16.62
CA ASN A 116 -5.44 3.74 15.89
C ASN A 116 -4.18 4.38 15.30
N LEU A 117 -4.24 5.63 14.82
CA LEU A 117 -3.06 6.33 14.31
C LEU A 117 -2.01 6.52 15.41
N GLN A 118 -2.46 6.94 16.60
CA GLN A 118 -1.59 7.16 17.74
C GLN A 118 -1.05 5.85 18.29
N ASP A 119 -1.88 4.82 18.39
CA ASP A 119 -1.47 3.52 18.91
C ASP A 119 -0.53 2.81 17.93
N LEU A 120 -0.80 2.88 16.62
CA LEU A 120 0.10 2.32 15.62
C LEU A 120 1.51 2.91 15.76
N ARG A 121 1.64 4.22 16.00
CA ARG A 121 2.94 4.88 16.27
C ARG A 121 3.66 4.34 17.50
N LYS A 122 2.94 3.80 18.50
CA LYS A 122 3.54 3.19 19.70
C LYS A 122 4.05 1.76 19.41
N TRP A 123 3.37 1.05 18.52
CA TRP A 123 3.63 -0.37 18.26
C TRP A 123 4.55 -0.63 17.06
N THR A 124 4.90 0.39 16.28
CA THR A 124 5.78 0.25 15.12
C THR A 124 6.93 1.25 15.12
N ASN A 125 8.07 0.81 14.61
CA ASN A 125 9.22 1.67 14.31
C ASN A 125 9.15 2.25 12.88
N CYS A 126 8.09 1.96 12.12
CA CYS A 126 7.88 2.52 10.79
C CYS A 126 7.29 3.94 10.87
N SER A 127 7.63 4.79 9.88
CA SER A 127 7.08 6.14 9.80
C SER A 127 5.57 6.10 9.51
N VAL A 128 4.76 6.59 10.45
CA VAL A 128 3.30 6.72 10.27
C VAL A 128 3.01 8.10 9.66
N LEU A 129 2.85 8.11 8.34
CA LEU A 129 2.83 9.32 7.51
C LEU A 129 1.56 10.15 7.69
N GLY A 130 0.43 9.51 8.00
CA GLY A 130 -0.81 10.22 8.28
C GLY A 130 -2.07 9.36 8.22
N TYR A 131 -3.18 10.07 8.33
CA TYR A 131 -4.54 9.56 8.24
C TYR A 131 -5.27 10.27 7.10
N TRP A 132 -5.90 9.49 6.22
CA TRP A 132 -6.75 9.98 5.16
C TRP A 132 -8.22 9.67 5.50
N PRO A 133 -9.06 10.68 5.77
CA PRO A 133 -10.49 10.50 5.95
C PRO A 133 -11.14 10.05 4.64
N TYR A 134 -12.34 9.48 4.75
CA TYR A 134 -13.13 9.13 3.58
C TYR A 134 -13.55 10.40 2.82
N GLN A 135 -13.13 10.52 1.56
CA GLN A 135 -13.45 11.66 0.67
C GLN A 135 -14.51 11.33 -0.40
N GLY A 136 -15.11 10.14 -0.34
CA GLY A 136 -15.97 9.66 -1.41
C GLY A 136 -15.17 9.25 -2.65
N HIS A 137 -15.81 9.33 -3.82
CA HIS A 137 -15.14 9.12 -5.11
C HIS A 137 -14.49 10.39 -5.67
N ALA A 138 -14.62 11.53 -4.98
CA ALA A 138 -13.97 12.76 -5.35
C ALA A 138 -12.54 12.77 -4.79
N LEU A 139 -11.56 13.22 -5.59
CA LEU A 139 -10.15 13.37 -5.19
C LEU A 139 -9.91 14.58 -4.26
N VAL A 140 -10.97 15.10 -3.67
CA VAL A 140 -10.98 16.29 -2.83
C VAL A 140 -11.95 16.08 -1.67
N ASP A 141 -11.64 16.62 -0.51
CA ASP A 141 -12.54 16.57 0.65
C ASP A 141 -13.80 17.43 0.44
N GLU A 142 -14.65 17.47 1.46
CA GLU A 142 -15.85 18.31 1.52
C GLU A 142 -15.57 19.82 1.31
N ASN A 143 -14.34 20.28 1.54
CA ASN A 143 -13.88 21.65 1.33
C ASN A 143 -13.13 21.84 -0.01
N ARG A 144 -13.16 20.85 -0.90
CA ARG A 144 -12.41 20.80 -2.17
C ARG A 144 -10.89 20.82 -2.00
N GLN A 145 -10.36 20.44 -0.85
CA GLN A 145 -8.93 20.32 -0.62
C GLN A 145 -8.45 18.89 -0.88
N THR A 146 -7.34 18.77 -1.59
CA THR A 146 -6.62 17.51 -1.69
C THR A 146 -5.77 17.34 -0.44
N ILE A 147 -5.98 16.26 0.30
CA ILE A 147 -5.05 15.86 1.34
C ILE A 147 -3.89 15.19 0.61
N SER A 148 -2.72 15.83 0.61
CA SER A 148 -1.53 15.40 -0.12
C SER A 148 -0.34 15.20 0.82
N LEU A 149 0.48 14.19 0.55
CA LEU A 149 1.82 14.09 1.12
C LEU A 149 2.80 14.73 0.15
N ASN A 150 3.60 15.69 0.62
CA ASN A 150 4.79 16.08 -0.12
C ASN A 150 5.81 14.94 0.00
N TRP A 151 5.94 14.16 -1.08
CA TRP A 151 6.79 13.00 -1.17
C TRP A 151 8.28 13.36 -1.08
N GLN A 152 8.69 14.46 -1.73
CA GLN A 152 10.09 14.91 -1.77
C GLN A 152 10.60 15.32 -0.39
N GLU A 153 9.76 15.94 0.44
CA GLU A 153 10.13 16.35 1.81
C GLU A 153 10.28 15.17 2.78
N ARG A 154 9.63 14.04 2.50
CA ARG A 154 9.52 12.91 3.43
C ARG A 154 10.42 11.76 3.06
N PHE A 155 10.87 11.69 1.81
CA PHE A 155 11.72 10.63 1.30
C PHE A 155 12.93 11.24 0.61
N ASP A 156 14.13 10.94 1.12
CA ASP A 156 15.38 11.25 0.43
C ASP A 156 15.53 10.30 -0.78
N ILE A 157 14.86 10.68 -1.88
CA ILE A 157 14.92 9.97 -3.17
C ILE A 157 16.29 10.10 -3.84
N THR A 158 17.15 11.02 -3.38
CA THR A 158 18.51 11.20 -3.89
C THR A 158 19.54 10.23 -3.28
N ALA A 159 19.28 9.69 -2.10
CA ALA A 159 20.21 8.81 -1.40
C ALA A 159 20.35 7.38 -1.97
N SER A 160 19.71 7.05 -3.11
CA SER A 160 19.78 5.71 -3.72
C SER A 160 20.23 5.68 -5.18
N VAL A 161 20.89 6.75 -5.66
CA VAL A 161 21.68 6.72 -6.90
C VAL A 161 23.16 6.63 -6.51
N GLY A 162 23.59 5.42 -6.15
CA GLY A 162 24.98 5.09 -5.82
C GLY A 162 25.26 3.63 -6.16
#